data_AF-A0AAV7H4X3-F1
#
_entry.id   AF-A0AAV7H4X3-F1
#
_cell.length_a   1.000
_cell.length_b   1.000
_cell.length_c   1.000
_cell.angle_alpha   90.00
_cell.angle_beta   90.00
_cell.angle_gamma   90.00
#
_symmetry.space_group_name_H-M   'P 1'
#
loop_
_entity.id
_entity.type
_entity.pdbx_description
1 polymer ?
#
loop_
_entity_poly.entity_id
_entity_poly.type
_entity_poly.pdbx_seq_one_letter_code
_entity_poly.pdbx_strand_id
1 'polypeptide(L)'
;MSEVIGWVVTDSSSLTIWKIVIRGGDTVVDATCGNGYDTIALLKLVADDSRRGCVHGLDIQSSALENTSYLLRESVVEKQRELVKLYLLCHSRMEDILPKDTPVRLIAFNLGYLPAGDKAIITKPHTTLFALQAASRIIASGGLISIVIYIGHPGGRHVLKIVLKTRFPFS
;
A
#
# COMPACT_ATOMS: atom_id res chain seq x y z
N MET A 1 -23.61 -2.28 5.18
CA MET A 1 -22.64 -3.31 4.78
C MET A 1 -21.90 -2.75 3.58
N SER A 2 -20.62 -2.42 3.75
CA SER A 2 -19.79 -1.78 2.73
C SER A 2 -19.19 -2.86 1.81
N GLU A 3 -19.64 -2.92 0.56
CA GLU A 3 -19.08 -3.80 -0.45
C GLU A 3 -17.66 -3.32 -0.81
N VAL A 4 -16.67 -4.18 -0.60
CA VAL A 4 -15.30 -4.00 -1.12
C VAL A 4 -15.30 -4.54 -2.54
N ILE A 5 -15.10 -3.68 -3.54
CA ILE A 5 -15.41 -3.98 -4.96
C ILE A 5 -14.19 -4.54 -5.72
N GLY A 6 -13.16 -5.06 -5.06
CA GLY A 6 -12.14 -5.82 -5.80
C GLY A 6 -10.87 -6.18 -5.04
N TRP A 7 -10.27 -7.29 -5.46
CA TRP A 7 -8.91 -7.70 -5.15
C TRP A 7 -8.17 -7.95 -6.45
N VAL A 8 -7.07 -7.25 -6.67
CA VAL A 8 -6.23 -7.45 -7.85
C VAL A 8 -4.92 -8.07 -7.42
N VAL A 9 -4.64 -9.25 -7.97
CA VAL A 9 -3.32 -9.90 -7.91
C VAL A 9 -2.73 -9.87 -9.30
N THR A 10 -1.66 -9.10 -9.49
CA THR A 10 -1.02 -8.88 -10.80
C THR A 10 0.49 -9.09 -10.70
N ASP A 11 1.11 -9.46 -11.81
CA ASP A 11 2.57 -9.56 -12.01
C ASP A 11 3.17 -8.29 -12.63
N SER A 12 2.33 -7.33 -13.03
CA SER A 12 2.67 -6.10 -13.76
C SER A 12 1.73 -4.93 -13.43
N SER A 13 2.04 -3.72 -13.94
CA SER A 13 1.66 -2.41 -13.38
C SER A 13 0.18 -2.23 -12.95
N SER A 14 -0.04 -2.22 -11.63
CA SER A 14 -1.34 -1.97 -10.98
C SER A 14 -1.92 -0.57 -11.25
N LEU A 15 -1.13 0.36 -11.79
CA LEU A 15 -1.45 1.76 -11.97
C LEU A 15 -2.72 2.02 -12.80
N THR A 16 -2.99 1.20 -13.82
CA THR A 16 -4.19 1.36 -14.66
C THR A 16 -5.46 1.17 -13.86
N ILE A 17 -5.47 0.21 -12.94
CA ILE A 17 -6.64 -0.06 -12.09
C ILE A 17 -6.76 1.00 -11.00
N TRP A 18 -5.62 1.44 -10.44
CA TRP A 18 -5.61 2.49 -9.43
C TRP A 18 -6.24 3.79 -9.95
N LYS A 19 -6.00 4.15 -11.21
CA LYS A 19 -6.61 5.31 -11.88
C LYS A 19 -8.13 5.25 -12.00
N ILE A 20 -8.71 4.05 -12.02
CA ILE A 20 -10.17 3.88 -12.11
C ILE A 20 -10.81 4.09 -10.73
N VAL A 21 -10.09 3.75 -9.67
CA VAL A 21 -10.63 3.75 -8.30
C VAL A 21 -10.34 5.06 -7.57
N ILE A 22 -9.13 5.59 -7.67
CA ILE A 22 -8.65 6.78 -6.94
C ILE A 22 -9.08 8.06 -7.64
N ARG A 23 -9.49 9.04 -6.84
CA ARG A 23 -9.77 10.42 -7.24
C ARG A 23 -8.87 11.39 -6.46
N GLY A 24 -8.77 12.62 -6.96
CA GLY A 24 -8.18 13.72 -6.22
C GLY A 24 -8.85 13.91 -4.86
N GLY A 25 -8.04 14.12 -3.82
CA GLY A 25 -8.52 14.28 -2.45
C GLY A 25 -8.68 12.99 -1.65
N ASP A 26 -8.49 11.82 -2.25
CA ASP A 26 -8.62 10.54 -1.54
C ASP A 26 -7.46 10.26 -0.57
N THR A 27 -7.74 9.44 0.45
CA THR A 27 -6.70 8.86 1.33
C THR A 27 -6.36 7.46 0.86
N VAL A 28 -5.06 7.18 0.69
CA VAL A 28 -4.54 5.89 0.24
C VAL A 28 -3.34 5.44 1.08
N VAL A 29 -3.09 4.13 1.09
CA VAL A 29 -2.02 3.51 1.85
C VAL A 29 -1.09 2.74 0.91
N ASP A 30 0.20 3.03 0.98
CA ASP A 30 1.28 2.18 0.46
C ASP A 30 1.83 1.36 1.63
N ALA A 31 1.45 0.09 1.71
CA ALA A 31 1.78 -0.77 2.84
C ALA A 31 3.22 -1.31 2.79
N THR A 32 3.98 -1.03 1.73
CA THR A 32 5.35 -1.51 1.51
C THR A 32 6.10 -0.52 0.64
N CYS A 33 6.39 0.69 1.17
CA CYS A 33 6.81 1.80 0.32
C CYS A 33 8.15 1.57 -0.38
N GLY A 34 9.07 0.81 0.22
CA GLY A 34 10.31 0.39 -0.42
C GLY A 34 11.10 1.55 -1.03
N ASN A 35 11.33 1.52 -2.34
CA ASN A 35 12.04 2.59 -3.06
C ASN A 35 11.14 3.79 -3.43
N GLY A 36 9.87 3.78 -3.04
CA GLY A 36 8.95 4.92 -3.17
C GLY A 36 8.21 5.04 -4.50
N TYR A 37 8.39 4.11 -5.45
CA TYR A 37 7.74 4.19 -6.77
C TYR A 37 6.22 4.17 -6.69
N ASP A 38 5.67 3.24 -5.90
CA ASP A 38 4.22 3.12 -5.70
C ASP A 38 3.69 4.33 -4.90
N THR A 39 4.42 4.77 -3.87
CA THR A 39 4.11 6.01 -3.12
C THR A 39 4.01 7.24 -4.04
N ILE A 40 4.95 7.43 -4.97
CA ILE A 40 4.91 8.53 -5.95
C ILE A 40 3.73 8.38 -6.90
N ALA A 41 3.47 7.17 -7.38
CA ALA A 41 2.36 6.91 -8.28
C ALA A 41 1.02 7.24 -7.60
N LEU A 42 0.84 6.83 -6.35
CA LEU A 42 -0.33 7.14 -5.53
C LEU A 42 -0.46 8.64 -5.26
N LEU A 43 0.65 9.31 -4.91
CA LEU A 43 0.68 10.75 -4.69
C LEU A 43 0.16 11.52 -5.91
N LYS A 44 0.59 11.13 -7.11
CA LYS A 44 0.14 11.75 -8.36
C LYS A 44 -1.35 11.56 -8.63
N LEU A 45 -1.98 10.53 -8.08
CA LEU A 45 -3.41 10.27 -8.24
C LEU A 45 -4.28 11.00 -7.22
N VAL A 46 -3.80 11.14 -5.97
CA VAL A 46 -4.57 11.81 -4.91
C VAL A 46 -4.35 13.32 -4.87
N ALA A 47 -3.25 13.82 -5.42
CA ALA A 47 -2.94 15.24 -5.44
C ALA A 47 -3.89 16.00 -6.36
N ASP A 48 -4.58 16.99 -5.80
CA ASP A 48 -5.42 17.96 -6.51
C ASP A 48 -5.32 19.34 -5.84
N ASP A 49 -6.02 20.32 -6.40
CA ASP A 49 -6.03 21.69 -5.88
C ASP A 49 -6.68 21.80 -4.50
N SER A 50 -7.48 20.81 -4.07
CA SER A 50 -8.14 20.81 -2.76
C SER A 50 -7.17 20.54 -1.61
N ARG A 51 -6.01 19.93 -1.90
CA ARG A 51 -4.99 19.53 -0.91
C ARG A 51 -5.51 18.65 0.23
N ARG A 52 -6.59 17.91 -0.01
CA ARG A 52 -7.17 16.97 0.98
C ARG A 52 -6.66 15.54 0.85
N GLY A 53 -6.00 15.23 -0.26
CA GLY A 53 -5.46 13.89 -0.51
C GLY A 53 -4.37 13.54 0.48
N CYS A 54 -4.21 12.25 0.78
CA CYS A 54 -3.16 11.79 1.67
C CYS A 54 -2.63 10.41 1.27
N VAL A 55 -1.31 10.26 1.25
CA VAL A 55 -0.63 8.97 1.07
C VAL A 55 0.07 8.59 2.36
N HIS A 56 -0.29 7.46 2.94
CA HIS A 56 0.41 6.87 4.07
C HIS A 56 1.34 5.76 3.56
N GLY A 57 2.66 5.98 3.62
CA GLY A 57 3.67 4.99 3.26
C GLY A 57 4.23 4.29 4.49
N LEU A 58 4.27 2.95 4.49
CA LEU A 58 4.80 2.15 5.57
C LEU A 58 5.91 1.23 5.08
N ASP A 59 6.95 1.09 5.89
CA ASP A 59 7.95 0.04 5.74
C ASP A 59 8.58 -0.29 7.10
N ILE A 60 9.14 -1.49 7.25
CA ILE A 60 9.87 -1.88 8.46
C ILE A 60 11.35 -1.49 8.40
N GLN A 61 11.84 -1.08 7.22
CA GLN A 61 13.24 -0.72 7.01
C GLN A 61 13.40 0.80 6.94
N SER A 62 14.28 1.38 7.76
CA SER A 62 14.59 2.82 7.70
C SER A 62 15.12 3.24 6.33
N SER A 63 15.90 2.37 5.68
CA SER A 63 16.41 2.61 4.33
C SER A 63 15.30 2.78 3.28
N ALA A 64 14.17 2.09 3.42
CA ALA A 64 13.04 2.26 2.52
C ALA A 64 12.40 3.65 2.69
N LEU A 65 12.26 4.12 3.93
CA LEU A 65 11.77 5.47 4.20
C LEU A 65 12.72 6.54 3.68
N GLU A 66 14.04 6.34 3.85
CA GLU A 66 15.07 7.24 3.31
C GLU A 66 15.03 7.30 1.78
N ASN A 67 14.97 6.14 1.11
CA ASN A 67 14.86 6.05 -0.35
C ASN A 67 13.58 6.74 -0.86
N THR A 68 12.44 6.44 -0.21
CA THR A 68 11.15 7.05 -0.56
C THR A 68 11.18 8.57 -0.35
N SER A 69 11.75 9.04 0.76
CA SER A 69 11.91 10.48 1.06
C SER A 69 12.85 11.18 0.08
N TYR A 70 13.92 10.51 -0.35
CA TYR A 70 14.82 11.02 -1.38
C TYR A 70 14.09 11.14 -2.72
N LEU A 71 13.40 10.07 -3.16
CA LEU A 71 12.66 10.08 -4.42
C LEU A 71 11.55 11.15 -4.44
N LEU A 72 10.85 11.35 -3.32
CA LEU A 72 9.87 12.43 -3.16
C LEU A 72 10.51 13.80 -3.37
N ARG A 73 11.68 14.07 -2.80
CA ARG A 73 12.36 15.37 -2.96
C ARG A 73 12.77 15.63 -4.40
N GLU A 74 13.22 14.61 -5.11
CA GLU A 74 13.67 14.73 -6.51
C GLU A 74 12.50 14.79 -7.51
N SER A 75 11.36 14.18 -7.19
CA SER A 75 10.30 13.92 -8.18
C SER A 75 9.09 14.85 -8.10
N VAL A 76 8.87 15.54 -6.97
CA VAL A 76 7.67 16.34 -6.73
C VAL A 76 7.94 17.63 -5.96
N VAL A 77 7.08 18.64 -6.18
CA VAL A 77 7.17 19.93 -5.48
C VAL A 77 6.81 19.80 -3.99
N GLU A 78 7.33 20.71 -3.16
CA GLU A 78 7.12 20.69 -1.69
C GLU A 78 5.65 20.53 -1.29
N LYS A 79 4.75 21.28 -1.94
CA LYS A 79 3.31 21.22 -1.65
C LYS A 79 2.68 19.84 -1.85
N GLN A 80 3.20 19.04 -2.77
CA GLN A 80 2.74 17.66 -2.97
C GLN A 80 3.37 16.72 -1.94
N ARG A 81 4.63 16.98 -1.54
CA ARG A 81 5.29 16.19 -0.49
C ARG A 81 4.56 16.25 0.84
N GLU A 82 3.95 17.38 1.18
CA GLU A 82 3.11 17.56 2.37
C GLU A 82 1.93 16.56 2.45
N LEU A 83 1.50 15.98 1.33
CA LEU A 83 0.41 15.00 1.28
C LEU A 83 0.88 13.58 1.67
N VAL A 84 2.19 13.35 1.79
CA VAL A 84 2.76 12.05 2.11
C VAL A 84 3.23 11.98 3.56
N LYS A 85 2.84 10.91 4.26
CA LYS A 85 3.30 10.59 5.61
C LYS A 85 3.96 9.21 5.61
N LEU A 86 5.21 9.14 6.05
CA LEU A 86 5.99 7.90 6.08
C LEU A 86 6.14 7.38 7.51
N TYR A 87 6.00 6.07 7.68
CA TYR A 87 6.00 5.41 8.99
C TYR A 87 6.93 4.20 8.99
N LEU A 88 7.88 4.19 9.92
CA LEU A 88 8.75 3.03 10.18
C LEU A 88 7.95 2.02 11.00
N LEU A 89 7.07 1.29 10.32
CA LEU A 89 6.04 0.47 10.94
C LEU A 89 5.68 -0.70 10.04
N CYS A 90 5.44 -1.86 10.65
CA CYS A 90 4.91 -3.01 9.91
C CYS A 90 3.49 -2.73 9.43
N HIS A 91 3.20 -3.05 8.17
CA HIS A 91 1.86 -2.92 7.59
C HIS A 91 0.74 -3.62 8.37
N SER A 92 1.05 -4.63 9.21
CA SER A 92 0.05 -5.24 10.08
C SER A 92 -0.55 -4.27 11.10
N ARG A 93 0.11 -3.13 11.34
CA ARG A 93 -0.30 -2.05 12.24
C ARG A 93 -0.76 -0.79 11.50
N MET A 94 -1.10 -0.88 10.21
CA MET A 94 -1.53 0.30 9.43
C MET A 94 -2.79 0.98 9.98
N GLU A 95 -3.61 0.27 10.75
CA GLU A 95 -4.79 0.84 11.42
C GLU A 95 -4.39 1.88 12.49
N ASP A 96 -3.22 1.73 13.11
CA ASP A 96 -2.75 2.59 14.20
C ASP A 96 -2.38 4.01 13.72
N ILE A 97 -2.11 4.19 12.42
CA ILE A 97 -1.65 5.47 11.86
C ILE A 97 -2.79 6.30 11.25
N LEU A 98 -3.98 5.71 11.15
CA LEU A 98 -5.14 6.35 10.55
C LEU A 98 -6.04 6.94 11.64
N PRO A 99 -6.48 8.20 11.51
CA PRO A 99 -7.55 8.72 12.34
C PRO A 99 -8.79 7.82 12.23
N LYS A 100 -9.56 7.75 13.32
CA LYS A 100 -10.79 6.95 13.34
C LYS A 100 -11.74 7.39 12.21
N ASP A 101 -12.38 6.41 11.57
CA ASP A 101 -13.35 6.61 10.48
C ASP A 101 -12.77 7.28 9.21
N THR A 102 -11.44 7.30 9.04
CA THR A 102 -10.81 7.78 7.80
C THR A 102 -11.20 6.89 6.62
N PRO A 103 -11.84 7.42 5.56
CA PRO A 103 -12.23 6.62 4.41
C PRO A 103 -11.01 6.32 3.53
N VAL A 104 -10.46 5.11 3.64
CA VAL A 104 -9.32 4.69 2.80
C VAL A 104 -9.83 4.19 1.46
N ARG A 105 -9.40 4.81 0.36
CA ARG A 105 -9.83 4.47 -0.99
C ARG A 105 -9.06 3.29 -1.58
N LEU A 106 -7.76 3.23 -1.32
CA LEU A 106 -6.89 2.20 -1.87
C LEU A 106 -5.79 1.83 -0.88
N ILE A 107 -5.50 0.53 -0.79
CA ILE A 107 -4.37 -0.01 -0.05
C ILE A 107 -3.54 -0.85 -1.02
N ALA A 108 -2.30 -0.45 -1.25
CA ALA A 108 -1.35 -1.14 -2.11
C ALA A 108 -0.37 -1.96 -1.28
N PHE A 109 -0.27 -3.25 -1.59
CA PHE A 109 0.74 -4.15 -1.09
C PHE A 109 1.62 -4.60 -2.26
N ASN A 110 2.93 -4.46 -2.10
CA ASN A 110 3.92 -5.02 -3.00
C ASN A 110 4.76 -6.06 -2.24
N LEU A 111 4.23 -7.27 -2.17
CA LEU A 111 4.75 -8.33 -1.29
C LEU A 111 5.92 -9.04 -1.97
N GLY A 112 7.07 -8.95 -1.32
CA GLY A 112 8.30 -9.58 -1.76
C GLY A 112 9.48 -9.22 -0.86
N TYR A 113 10.60 -8.89 -1.50
CA TYR A 113 11.80 -8.32 -0.90
C TYR A 113 12.06 -6.95 -1.52
N LEU A 114 12.70 -6.04 -0.77
CA LEU A 114 13.14 -4.75 -1.29
C LEU A 114 14.26 -4.95 -2.33
N PRO A 115 14.12 -4.46 -3.58
CA PRO A 115 15.22 -4.50 -4.54
C PRO A 115 16.40 -3.68 -4.02
N ALA A 116 17.60 -4.30 -4.00
CA ALA A 116 18.84 -3.77 -3.41
C ALA A 116 18.84 -3.57 -1.87
N GLY A 117 17.81 -4.04 -1.16
CA GLY A 117 17.79 -4.12 0.30
C GLY A 117 18.31 -5.46 0.84
N ASP A 118 18.30 -5.61 2.17
CA ASP A 118 18.60 -6.88 2.82
C ASP A 118 17.56 -7.94 2.42
N LYS A 119 17.98 -8.91 1.60
CA LYS A 119 17.14 -10.01 1.12
C LYS A 119 16.70 -10.97 2.23
N ALA A 120 17.28 -10.89 3.42
CA ALA A 120 16.83 -11.65 4.59
C ALA A 120 15.51 -11.08 5.17
N ILE A 121 15.20 -9.81 4.89
CA ILE A 121 13.95 -9.17 5.28
C ILE A 121 12.90 -9.48 4.21
N ILE A 122 12.28 -10.65 4.36
CA ILE A 122 11.16 -11.07 3.55
C ILE A 122 9.84 -10.82 4.28
N THR A 123 8.80 -10.48 3.50
CA THR A 123 7.44 -10.44 4.02
C THR A 123 7.07 -11.79 4.62
N LYS A 124 6.76 -11.82 5.93
CA LYS A 124 6.41 -13.07 6.62
C LYS A 124 4.92 -13.41 6.40
N PRO A 125 4.59 -14.70 6.17
CA PRO A 125 3.20 -15.15 5.93
C PRO A 125 2.19 -14.70 7.00
N HIS A 126 2.58 -14.69 8.29
CA HIS A 126 1.69 -14.30 9.39
C HIS A 126 1.38 -12.80 9.43
N THR A 127 2.37 -11.93 9.21
CA THR A 127 2.18 -10.47 9.16
C THR A 127 1.36 -10.07 7.94
N THR A 128 1.49 -10.78 6.83
CA THR A 128 0.63 -10.56 5.66
C THR A 128 -0.83 -10.81 5.99
N LEU A 129 -1.17 -11.93 6.65
CA LEU A 129 -2.56 -12.22 7.01
C LEU A 129 -3.15 -11.13 7.90
N PHE A 130 -2.43 -10.72 8.95
CA PHE A 130 -2.88 -9.64 9.83
C PHE A 130 -3.02 -8.31 9.10
N ALA A 131 -2.13 -8.01 8.16
CA ALA A 131 -2.21 -6.81 7.35
C ALA A 131 -3.40 -6.82 6.40
N LEU A 132 -3.75 -7.97 5.81
CA LEU A 132 -4.95 -8.10 4.98
C LEU A 132 -6.23 -7.95 5.82
N GLN A 133 -6.24 -8.49 7.04
CA GLN A 133 -7.36 -8.28 7.97
C GLN A 133 -7.46 -6.82 8.42
N ALA A 134 -6.35 -6.14 8.68
CA ALA A 134 -6.35 -4.71 8.98
C ALA A 134 -6.87 -3.92 7.78
N ALA A 135 -6.34 -4.20 6.59
CA ALA A 135 -6.78 -3.57 5.35
C ALA A 135 -8.29 -3.74 5.11
N SER A 136 -8.85 -4.93 5.34
CA SER A 136 -10.29 -5.14 5.16
C SER A 136 -11.17 -4.40 6.17
N ARG A 137 -10.63 -4.01 7.34
CA ARG A 137 -11.36 -3.21 8.33
C ARG A 137 -11.37 -1.72 8.01
N ILE A 138 -10.27 -1.20 7.46
CA ILE A 138 -10.09 0.25 7.22
C ILE A 138 -10.48 0.69 5.81
N ILE A 139 -10.55 -0.23 4.85
CA ILE A 139 -10.91 0.10 3.47
C ILE A 139 -12.37 0.58 3.40
N ALA A 140 -12.59 1.72 2.76
CA ALA A 140 -13.92 2.26 2.56
C ALA A 140 -14.74 1.44 1.55
N SER A 141 -16.07 1.56 1.61
CA SER A 141 -16.96 0.98 0.60
C SER A 141 -16.55 1.44 -0.81
N GLY A 142 -16.49 0.50 -1.74
CA GLY A 142 -16.02 0.78 -3.10
C GLY A 142 -14.52 1.04 -3.25
N GLY A 143 -13.74 0.88 -2.17
CA GLY A 143 -12.28 0.93 -2.22
C GLY A 143 -11.65 -0.37 -2.75
N LEU A 144 -10.33 -0.34 -2.97
CA LEU A 144 -9.55 -1.43 -3.55
C LEU A 144 -8.38 -1.83 -2.65
N ILE A 145 -8.23 -3.15 -2.43
CA ILE A 145 -7.01 -3.73 -1.89
C ILE A 145 -6.22 -4.34 -3.08
N SER A 146 -5.08 -3.75 -3.39
CA SER A 146 -4.21 -4.15 -4.50
C SER A 146 -3.01 -4.92 -3.96
N ILE A 147 -2.75 -6.12 -4.47
CA ILE A 147 -1.64 -6.96 -3.98
C ILE A 147 -0.82 -7.46 -5.15
N VAL A 148 0.42 -7.00 -5.24
CA VAL A 148 1.43 -7.60 -6.12
C VAL A 148 2.23 -8.61 -5.30
N ILE A 149 2.48 -9.81 -5.84
CA ILE A 149 3.25 -10.84 -5.14
C ILE A 149 4.38 -11.33 -6.04
N TYR A 150 5.63 -11.08 -5.62
CA TYR A 150 6.79 -11.63 -6.32
C TYR A 150 7.03 -13.08 -5.90
N ILE A 151 6.56 -14.03 -6.71
CA ILE A 151 6.64 -15.48 -6.37
C ILE A 151 8.04 -16.09 -6.47
N GLY A 152 9.00 -15.37 -7.07
CA GLY A 152 10.35 -15.87 -7.39
C GLY A 152 11.29 -16.04 -6.19
N HIS A 153 10.92 -15.57 -4.99
CA HIS A 153 11.77 -15.66 -3.80
C HIS A 153 11.37 -16.83 -2.86
N PRO A 154 12.28 -17.31 -2.00
CA PRO A 154 11.94 -18.27 -0.95
C PRO A 154 10.79 -17.74 -0.09
N GLY A 155 9.69 -18.49 -0.01
CA GLY A 155 8.47 -18.10 0.72
C GLY A 155 7.37 -17.43 -0.11
N GLY A 156 7.65 -16.94 -1.32
CA GLY A 156 6.67 -16.23 -2.17
C GLY A 156 5.42 -17.08 -2.49
N ARG A 157 5.60 -18.38 -2.75
CA ARG A 157 4.48 -19.34 -2.96
C ARG A 157 3.60 -19.54 -1.72
N HIS A 158 4.16 -19.40 -0.51
CA HIS A 158 3.38 -19.50 0.73
C HIS A 158 2.55 -18.23 0.95
N VAL A 159 3.12 -17.06 0.70
CA VAL A 159 2.39 -15.79 0.71
C VAL A 159 1.24 -15.83 -0.29
N LEU A 160 1.48 -16.27 -1.53
CA LEU A 160 0.43 -16.44 -2.54
C LEU A 160 -0.71 -17.35 -2.05
N LYS A 161 -0.38 -18.51 -1.44
CA LYS A 161 -1.40 -19.42 -0.89
C LYS A 161 -2.24 -18.75 0.21
N ILE A 162 -1.64 -17.93 1.07
CA ILE A 162 -2.39 -17.20 2.10
C ILE A 162 -3.31 -16.16 1.46
N VAL A 163 -2.81 -15.35 0.53
CA VAL A 163 -3.61 -14.32 -0.14
C VAL A 163 -4.81 -14.96 -0.86
N LEU A 164 -4.59 -16.07 -1.59
CA LEU A 164 -5.69 -16.78 -2.28
C LEU A 164 -6.71 -17.38 -1.31
N LYS A 165 -6.28 -17.90 -0.15
CA LYS A 165 -7.19 -18.41 0.91
C LYS A 165 -7.93 -17.31 1.66
N THR A 166 -7.34 -16.11 1.72
CA THR A 166 -7.91 -14.94 2.42
C THR A 166 -8.87 -14.16 1.52
N ARG A 167 -9.16 -14.64 0.30
CA ARG A 167 -10.37 -14.22 -0.44
C ARG A 167 -11.58 -14.63 0.39
N PHE A 168 -11.97 -13.74 1.31
CA PHE A 168 -13.13 -13.94 2.17
C PHE A 168 -14.35 -14.23 1.29
N PRO A 169 -15.14 -15.28 1.59
CA PRO A 169 -16.48 -15.37 1.04
C PRO A 169 -17.28 -14.22 1.69
N PHE A 170 -17.51 -13.16 0.93
CA PHE A 170 -18.46 -12.13 1.34
C PHE A 170 -19.86 -12.73 1.11
N SER A 171 -20.43 -13.28 2.18
CA SER A 171 -21.87 -13.54 2.32
C SER A 171 -22.59 -12.28 2.78
#